data_AF-A0A7S2PKS5-F1
#
_entry.id   AF-A0A7S2PKS5-F1
#
_cell.length_a   1.000
_cell.length_b   1.000
_cell.length_c   1.000
_cell.angle_alpha   90.00
_cell.angle_beta   90.00
_cell.angle_gamma   90.00
#
_symmetry.space_group_name_H-M   'P 1'
#
loop_
_entity.id
_entity.type
_entity.pdbx_description
1 polymer ?
#
loop_
_entity_poly.entity_id
_entity_poly.type
_entity_poly.pdbx_seq_one_letter_code
_entity_poly.pdbx_strand_id
1 'polypeptide(L)'
;SKISPRHMHQGAHYHEIFAEGCRISGNVEVARVPGTVHFQAAHTNEKTLNLAFTNVSHKINHFSFGEDPTWGQRLLPSQYRKHAAPLDGRTFHVDKFHQAPHHFIKVVHTRFDR
;
A
#
# COMPACT_ATOMS: atom_id res chain seq x y z
N SER A 1 34.43 -2.21 -36.61
CA SER A 1 32.97 -2.06 -36.78
C SER A 1 32.32 -2.19 -35.41
N LYS A 2 31.90 -1.08 -34.78
CA LYS A 2 31.30 -1.10 -33.44
C LYS A 2 29.85 -1.55 -33.55
N ILE A 3 29.51 -2.69 -32.94
CA ILE A 3 28.14 -3.18 -32.85
C ILE A 3 27.48 -2.45 -31.67
N SER A 4 26.53 -1.59 -32.00
CA SER A 4 25.67 -0.87 -31.04
C SER A 4 24.76 -1.87 -30.30
N PRO A 5 24.69 -1.86 -28.96
CA PRO A 5 23.68 -2.62 -28.25
C PRO A 5 22.32 -1.94 -28.44
N ARG A 6 21.54 -2.48 -29.37
CA ARG A 6 20.13 -2.11 -29.56
C ARG A 6 19.34 -2.49 -28.29
N HIS A 7 18.77 -1.47 -27.67
CA HIS A 7 17.68 -1.51 -26.68
C HIS A 7 17.95 -2.29 -25.39
N MET A 8 18.94 -1.87 -24.60
CA MET A 8 18.72 -1.88 -23.15
C MET A 8 17.69 -0.78 -22.85
N HIS A 9 16.58 -1.15 -22.22
CA HIS A 9 15.78 -0.21 -21.43
C HIS A 9 16.61 0.20 -20.19
N GLN A 10 17.76 0.82 -20.42
CA GLN A 10 18.60 1.43 -19.41
C GLN A 10 18.10 2.85 -19.24
N GLY A 11 17.51 3.10 -18.09
CA GLY A 11 16.96 4.39 -17.76
C GLY A 11 15.54 4.56 -18.30
N ALA A 12 14.57 4.12 -17.50
CA ALA A 12 13.63 5.14 -17.04
C ALA A 12 14.50 6.24 -16.43
N HIS A 13 14.98 7.16 -17.28
CA HIS A 13 15.57 8.40 -16.83
C HIS A 13 14.57 8.93 -15.81
N TYR A 14 15.14 9.40 -14.71
CA TYR A 14 14.52 9.94 -13.51
C TYR A 14 13.64 11.16 -13.87
N HIS A 15 12.63 10.94 -14.70
CA HIS A 15 11.72 11.96 -15.19
C HIS A 15 10.81 12.28 -14.01
N GLU A 16 10.57 13.56 -13.82
CA GLU A 16 9.78 14.24 -12.78
C GLU A 16 8.38 13.64 -12.53
N ILE A 17 7.97 12.66 -13.33
CA ILE A 17 6.81 11.76 -13.22
C ILE A 17 6.85 10.89 -11.95
N PHE A 18 8.01 10.62 -11.35
CA PHE A 18 8.10 9.94 -10.05
C PHE A 18 7.94 10.87 -8.84
N ALA A 19 7.78 12.19 -9.06
CA ALA A 19 7.48 13.13 -7.97
C ALA A 19 5.97 13.17 -7.63
N GLU A 20 5.12 12.66 -8.52
CA GLU A 20 3.67 12.66 -8.34
C GLU A 20 3.20 11.33 -7.73
N GLY A 21 2.44 11.45 -6.65
CA GLY A 21 1.78 10.36 -5.96
C GLY A 21 0.42 10.81 -5.44
N CYS A 22 -0.44 9.87 -5.08
CA CYS A 22 -1.73 10.17 -4.49
C CYS A 22 -1.68 9.97 -2.97
N ARG A 23 -2.23 10.92 -2.20
CA ARG A 23 -2.50 10.73 -0.78
C ARG A 23 -3.93 10.24 -0.60
N ILE A 24 -4.07 8.99 -0.15
CA ILE A 24 -5.35 8.39 0.19
C ILE A 24 -5.51 8.44 1.71
N SER A 25 -6.63 8.98 2.17
CA SER A 25 -6.97 9.05 3.60
C SER A 25 -8.48 9.03 3.77
N GLY A 26 -8.96 8.32 4.78
CA GLY A 26 -10.37 8.23 5.10
C GLY A 26 -10.69 6.97 5.89
N ASN A 27 -11.96 6.82 6.21
CA ASN A 27 -12.51 5.63 6.88
C ASN A 27 -13.55 5.01 5.97
N VAL A 28 -13.62 3.68 5.96
CA VAL A 28 -14.60 2.95 5.15
C VAL A 28 -15.35 1.99 6.06
N GLU A 29 -16.67 2.10 6.06
CA GLU A 29 -17.55 1.17 6.75
C GLU A 29 -17.74 -0.08 5.90
N VAL A 30 -17.43 -1.25 6.48
CA VAL A 30 -17.49 -2.53 5.80
C VAL A 30 -18.23 -3.55 6.66
N ALA A 31 -18.89 -4.50 6.00
CA ALA A 31 -19.43 -5.67 6.69
C ALA A 31 -18.28 -6.47 7.32
N ARG A 32 -18.50 -6.98 8.54
CA ARG A 32 -17.50 -7.75 9.30
C ARG A 32 -17.43 -9.20 8.83
N VAL A 33 -17.06 -9.40 7.57
CA VAL A 33 -16.90 -10.69 6.90
C VAL A 33 -15.56 -10.72 6.15
N PRO A 34 -15.01 -11.91 5.81
CA PRO A 34 -13.81 -11.99 4.98
C PRO A 34 -14.01 -11.24 3.65
N GLY A 35 -13.05 -10.40 3.27
CA GLY A 35 -13.11 -9.59 2.07
C GLY A 35 -11.76 -8.96 1.72
N THR A 36 -11.74 -8.18 0.64
CA THR A 36 -10.54 -7.53 0.12
C THR A 36 -10.80 -6.07 -0.19
N VAL A 37 -9.78 -5.23 0.02
CA VAL A 37 -9.78 -3.83 -0.40
C VAL A 37 -8.70 -3.67 -1.46
N HIS A 38 -9.06 -3.09 -2.60
CA HIS A 38 -8.16 -2.93 -3.74
C HIS A 38 -7.91 -1.44 -4.01
N PHE A 39 -6.64 -1.04 -3.94
CA PHE A 39 -6.17 0.23 -4.48
C PHE A 39 -5.51 -0.06 -5.82
N GLN A 40 -6.17 0.34 -6.90
CA GLN A 40 -5.74 0.03 -8.26
C GLN A 40 -5.67 1.28 -9.10
N ALA A 41 -4.66 1.36 -9.96
CA ALA A 41 -4.64 2.34 -11.02
C ALA A 41 -5.58 1.86 -12.13
N ALA A 42 -6.49 2.74 -12.56
CA ALA A 42 -7.48 2.42 -13.57
C ALA A 42 -7.24 3.25 -14.84
N HIS A 43 -7.52 2.64 -15.99
CA HIS A 43 -7.62 3.34 -17.25
C HIS A 43 -8.96 4.09 -17.30
N THR A 44 -8.96 5.35 -17.74
CA THR A 44 -10.20 6.10 -18.01
C THR A 44 -10.24 6.51 -19.49
N ASN A 45 -11.37 7.00 -19.99
CA ASN A 45 -11.47 7.44 -21.39
C ASN A 45 -10.51 8.60 -21.70
N GLU A 46 -10.12 9.36 -20.67
CA GLU A 46 -9.26 10.53 -20.74
C GLU A 46 -7.79 10.21 -20.45
N LYS A 47 -7.50 9.05 -19.83
CA LYS A 47 -6.12 8.64 -19.48
C LYS A 47 -5.88 7.17 -19.78
N THR A 48 -5.03 6.94 -20.76
CA THR A 48 -4.49 5.61 -21.08
C THR A 48 -3.31 5.30 -20.18
N LEU A 49 -3.46 4.30 -19.31
CA LEU A 49 -2.42 3.85 -18.41
C LEU A 49 -1.86 2.51 -18.86
N ASN A 50 -0.53 2.40 -18.94
CA ASN A 50 0.11 1.11 -19.14
C ASN A 50 0.26 0.37 -17.81
N LEU A 51 -0.68 -0.54 -17.52
CA LEU A 51 -0.72 -1.32 -16.27
C LEU A 51 0.57 -2.13 -16.05
N ALA A 52 1.25 -2.55 -17.12
CA ALA A 52 2.52 -3.28 -17.05
C ALA A 52 3.65 -2.47 -16.40
N PHE A 53 3.62 -1.15 -16.58
CA PHE A 53 4.67 -0.22 -16.17
C PHE A 53 4.24 0.72 -15.03
N THR A 54 3.02 0.55 -14.51
CA THR A 54 2.49 1.43 -13.46
C THR A 54 3.19 1.16 -12.14
N ASN A 55 3.79 2.20 -11.56
CA ASN A 55 4.39 2.11 -10.24
C ASN A 55 3.30 2.18 -9.16
N VAL A 56 3.12 1.09 -8.41
CA VAL A 56 2.18 1.01 -7.27
C VAL A 56 2.91 0.93 -5.91
N SER A 57 4.17 1.38 -5.88
CA SER A 57 4.92 1.57 -4.64
C SER A 57 4.18 2.56 -3.73
N HIS A 58 4.16 2.29 -2.44
CA HIS A 58 3.40 3.12 -1.51
C HIS A 58 4.00 3.11 -0.10
N LYS A 59 3.72 4.18 0.65
CA LYS A 59 3.96 4.27 2.09
C LYS A 59 2.61 4.24 2.81
N ILE A 60 2.46 3.28 3.72
CA ILE A 60 1.30 3.23 4.61
C ILE A 60 1.61 4.09 5.82
N ASN A 61 0.99 5.27 5.88
CA ASN A 61 1.13 6.15 7.05
C ASN A 61 0.34 5.59 8.24
N HIS A 62 -0.92 5.19 8.00
CA HIS A 62 -1.77 4.55 8.99
C HIS A 62 -2.76 3.59 8.32
N PHE A 63 -2.92 2.37 8.85
CA PHE A 63 -3.94 1.41 8.43
C PHE A 63 -4.38 0.53 9.60
N SER A 64 -5.62 0.70 10.04
CA SER A 64 -6.18 0.04 11.23
C SER A 64 -7.63 -0.41 11.01
N PHE A 65 -8.14 -1.23 11.93
CA PHE A 65 -9.52 -1.70 11.93
C PHE A 65 -10.19 -1.35 13.26
N GLY A 66 -11.38 -0.76 13.20
CA GLY A 66 -12.12 -0.30 14.37
C GLY A 66 -11.83 1.16 14.70
N GLU A 67 -12.09 1.55 15.96
CA GLU A 67 -11.79 2.90 16.45
C GLU A 67 -10.28 3.13 16.56
N ASP A 68 -9.89 4.41 16.51
CA ASP A 68 -8.49 4.82 16.53
C ASP A 68 -7.76 4.16 17.72
N PRO A 69 -6.68 3.41 17.44
CA PRO A 69 -6.01 2.60 18.44
C PRO A 69 -5.23 3.41 19.47
N THR A 70 -5.10 4.74 19.35
CA THR A 70 -4.30 5.59 20.26
C THR A 70 -4.61 5.38 21.75
N TRP A 71 -5.89 5.16 22.11
CA TRP A 71 -6.27 4.83 23.49
C TRP A 71 -6.23 3.31 23.76
N GLY A 72 -6.74 2.49 22.83
CA GLY A 72 -6.84 1.04 23.00
C GLY A 72 -5.49 0.31 23.00
N GLN A 73 -4.50 0.79 22.25
CA GLN A 73 -3.13 0.25 22.23
C GLN A 73 -2.44 0.35 23.58
N ARG A 74 -2.74 1.37 24.39
CA ARG A 74 -2.16 1.49 25.73
C ARG A 74 -2.64 0.38 26.65
N LEU A 75 -3.89 -0.05 26.48
CA LEU A 75 -4.51 -1.15 27.21
C LEU A 75 -4.02 -2.52 26.74
N LEU A 76 -3.45 -2.62 25.53
CA LEU A 76 -2.84 -3.86 25.08
C LEU A 76 -1.56 -4.16 25.87
N PRO A 77 -1.35 -5.43 26.26
CA PRO A 77 -0.07 -5.89 26.74
C PRO A 77 1.04 -5.55 25.74
N SER A 78 2.23 -5.22 26.24
CA SER A 78 3.33 -4.66 25.44
C SER A 78 3.69 -5.53 24.23
N GLN A 79 3.60 -6.86 24.36
CA GLN A 79 3.86 -7.80 23.28
C GLN A 79 2.87 -7.70 22.11
N TYR A 80 1.65 -7.23 22.35
CA TYR A 80 0.58 -7.11 21.33
C TYR A 80 0.50 -5.74 20.68
N ARG A 81 1.12 -4.70 21.26
CA ARG A 81 1.06 -3.33 20.73
C ARG A 81 1.55 -3.22 19.29
N LYS A 82 2.61 -3.95 18.94
CA LYS A 82 3.16 -4.01 17.56
C LYS A 82 2.22 -4.65 16.53
N HIS A 83 1.18 -5.34 16.98
CA HIS A 83 0.22 -6.05 16.13
C HIS A 83 -1.09 -5.27 15.92
N ALA A 84 -1.28 -4.13 16.60
CA ALA A 84 -2.51 -3.35 16.51
C ALA A 84 -2.66 -2.66 15.13
N ALA A 85 -1.57 -2.11 14.59
CA ALA A 85 -1.53 -1.50 13.26
C ALA A 85 -0.17 -1.84 12.60
N PRO A 86 0.02 -3.10 12.18
CA PRO A 86 1.35 -3.62 11.84
C PRO A 86 1.93 -3.00 10.56
N LEU A 87 1.10 -2.36 9.73
CA LEU A 87 1.51 -1.74 8.48
C LEU A 87 1.89 -0.26 8.63
N ASP A 88 1.64 0.35 9.80
CA ASP A 88 1.92 1.75 10.04
C ASP A 88 3.41 2.08 9.84
N GLY A 89 3.66 3.20 9.14
CA GLY A 89 4.99 3.69 8.81
C GLY A 89 5.77 2.87 7.79
N ARG A 90 5.22 1.76 7.28
CA ARG A 90 5.94 0.88 6.33
C ARG A 90 5.87 1.41 4.90
N THR A 91 6.96 1.21 4.17
CA THR A 91 7.06 1.51 2.74
C THR A 91 7.25 0.21 1.96
N PHE A 92 6.51 0.07 0.86
CA PHE A 92 6.57 -1.08 -0.03
C PHE A 92 6.96 -0.60 -1.42
N HIS A 93 8.13 -1.06 -1.88
CA HIS A 93 8.65 -0.73 -3.20
C HIS A 93 8.36 -1.85 -4.20
N VAL A 94 8.03 -1.44 -5.42
CA VAL A 94 7.81 -2.33 -6.56
C VAL A 94 8.96 -2.13 -7.52
N ASP A 95 9.89 -3.09 -7.55
CA ASP A 95 11.12 -2.99 -8.34
C ASP A 95 11.01 -3.65 -9.72
N LYS A 96 9.93 -4.40 -9.97
CA LYS A 96 9.72 -5.15 -11.22
C LYS A 96 8.38 -4.81 -11.85
N PHE A 97 8.34 -4.85 -13.18
CA PHE A 97 7.12 -4.71 -13.97
C PHE A 97 6.10 -5.80 -13.62
N HIS A 98 4.81 -5.46 -13.73
CA HIS A 98 3.68 -6.36 -13.43
C HIS A 98 3.67 -6.93 -12.00
N GLN A 99 4.17 -6.19 -11.02
CA GLN A 99 4.10 -6.57 -9.61
C GLN A 99 3.28 -5.56 -8.81
N ALA A 100 2.55 -6.06 -7.81
CA ALA A 100 1.80 -5.25 -6.85
C ALA A 100 1.97 -5.83 -5.44
N PRO A 101 2.15 -5.01 -4.40
CA PRO A 101 2.21 -5.50 -3.02
C PRO A 101 0.83 -5.96 -2.56
N HIS A 102 0.75 -7.16 -1.97
CA HIS A 102 -0.47 -7.72 -1.41
C HIS A 102 -0.29 -7.91 0.10
N HIS A 103 -1.23 -7.37 0.89
CA HIS A 103 -1.18 -7.42 2.35
C HIS A 103 -2.30 -8.32 2.88
N PHE A 104 -1.93 -9.42 3.52
CA PHE A 104 -2.88 -10.34 4.14
C PHE A 104 -2.97 -10.06 5.64
N ILE A 105 -4.13 -9.58 6.10
CA ILE A 105 -4.32 -9.15 7.48
C ILE A 105 -5.41 -10.00 8.13
N LYS A 106 -5.09 -10.59 9.28
CA LYS A 106 -6.06 -11.26 10.14
C LYS A 106 -6.46 -10.33 11.28
N VAL A 107 -7.71 -9.88 11.24
CA VAL A 107 -8.28 -9.01 12.28
C VAL A 107 -8.80 -9.85 13.43
N VAL A 108 -8.39 -9.54 14.65
CA VAL A 108 -8.84 -10.19 15.88
C VAL A 108 -9.59 -9.17 16.73
N HIS A 109 -10.74 -9.58 17.28
CA HIS A 109 -11.50 -8.73 18.20
C HIS A 109 -10.83 -8.68 19.56
N THR A 110 -10.66 -7.48 20.10
CA THR A 110 -10.20 -7.27 21.49
C THR A 110 -11.38 -6.83 22.35
N ARG A 111 -11.54 -7.47 23.51
CA ARG A 111 -12.41 -6.99 24.59
C ARG A 111 -11.51 -6.60 25.76
N PHE A 112 -11.74 -5.41 26.28
CA PHE A 112 -11.09 -4.94 27.49
C PHE A 112 -12.13 -4.98 28.60
N ASP A 113 -12.00 -5.94 29.50
CA ASP A 113 -12.80 -5.95 30.71
C ASP A 113 -12.28 -4.83 31.62
N ARG A 114 -13.19 -4.01 32.14
CA ARG A 114 -12.87 -2.97 33.12
C ARG A 114 -12.80 -3.55 34.52
#